data_AF-A0A7C1VL50-F1
#
_entry.id   AF-A0A7C1VL50-F1
#
_cell.length_a   1.000
_cell.length_b   1.000
_cell.length_c   1.000
_cell.angle_alpha   90.00
_cell.angle_beta   90.00
_cell.angle_gamma   90.00
#
_symmetry.space_group_name_H-M   'P 1'
#
loop_
_entity.id
_entity.type
_entity.pdbx_description
1 polymer ?
#
loop_
_entity_poly.entity_id
_entity_poly.type
_entity_poly.pdbx_seq_one_letter_code
_entity_poly.pdbx_strand_id
1 'polypeptide(L)'
;MNFIGIDPSKRHTGLCLLVGTEPLFWEIRPKYDNVLDCLGQTSEELASWLCKNYRTNDLICMERQMSIGGQMAALMFCVQMGVLSTIKHYAPLEEMKLVMPLPIQLKSYMKKVHNLDITSKAAIVAGFKQKTGWEKRISSHKVDAYYLALLAKDVSLGSWQYKIPSKESKLFEGTILNGRCS
;
A
#
# COMPACT_ATOMS: atom_id res chain seq x y z
N MET A 1 -13.75 -3.29 10.65
CA MET A 1 -12.34 -3.34 10.23
C MET A 1 -12.31 -3.24 8.72
N ASN A 2 -11.67 -2.19 8.22
CA ASN A 2 -11.39 -1.99 6.81
C ASN A 2 -9.96 -2.45 6.50
N PHE A 3 -9.72 -2.70 5.21
CA PHE A 3 -8.38 -3.00 4.70
C PHE A 3 -7.99 -1.94 3.70
N ILE A 4 -6.82 -1.34 3.92
CA ILE A 4 -6.34 -0.22 3.14
C ILE A 4 -5.11 -0.66 2.38
N GLY A 5 -5.11 -0.42 1.07
CA GLY A 5 -3.97 -0.64 0.20
C GLY A 5 -3.42 0.69 -0.31
N ILE A 6 -2.11 0.84 -0.22
CA ILE A 6 -1.40 2.04 -0.66
C ILE A 6 -0.29 1.60 -1.60
N ASP A 7 -0.37 1.98 -2.87
CA ASP A 7 0.71 1.83 -3.84
C ASP A 7 1.43 3.18 -4.01
N PRO A 8 2.53 3.42 -3.27
CA PRO A 8 3.22 4.69 -3.30
C PRO A 8 4.03 4.90 -4.58
N SER A 9 3.96 6.11 -5.12
CA SER A 9 4.77 6.52 -6.27
C SER A 9 4.98 8.04 -6.30
N LYS A 10 6.09 8.46 -6.92
CA LYS A 10 6.51 9.87 -7.04
C LYS A 10 5.42 10.77 -7.65
N ARG A 11 4.64 10.22 -8.59
CA ARG A 11 3.69 11.00 -9.41
C ARG A 11 2.26 10.45 -9.39
N HIS A 12 2.07 9.22 -8.90
CA HIS A 12 0.78 8.53 -8.98
C HIS A 12 0.62 7.58 -7.79
N THR A 13 0.21 8.06 -6.63
CA THR A 13 -0.03 7.17 -5.50
C THR A 13 -1.43 6.59 -5.59
N GLY A 14 -1.53 5.27 -5.76
CA GLY A 14 -2.79 4.53 -5.81
C GLY A 14 -3.29 4.22 -4.40
N LEU A 15 -4.59 4.40 -4.18
CA LEU A 15 -5.22 4.12 -2.89
C LEU A 15 -6.45 3.24 -3.10
N CYS A 16 -6.60 2.23 -2.24
CA CYS A 16 -7.78 1.38 -2.19
C CYS A 16 -8.24 1.20 -0.75
N LEU A 17 -9.54 1.35 -0.50
CA LEU A 17 -10.20 0.97 0.73
C LEU A 17 -11.15 -0.19 0.42
N LEU A 18 -11.00 -1.31 1.11
CA LEU A 18 -11.98 -2.40 1.09
C LEU A 18 -12.97 -2.21 2.25
N VAL A 19 -14.23 -1.95 1.89
CA VAL A 19 -15.36 -1.96 2.81
C VAL A 19 -16.11 -3.28 2.58
N GLY A 20 -15.86 -4.27 3.44
CA GLY A 20 -16.32 -5.64 3.21
C GLY A 20 -15.62 -6.27 1.99
N THR A 21 -16.34 -6.46 0.89
CA THR A 21 -15.81 -6.96 -0.39
C THR A 21 -15.70 -5.90 -1.47
N GLU A 22 -16.19 -4.68 -1.22
CA GLU A 22 -16.28 -3.65 -2.24
C GLU A 22 -15.04 -2.73 -2.21
N PRO A 23 -14.34 -2.57 -3.35
CA PRO A 23 -13.20 -1.67 -3.43
C PRO A 23 -13.61 -0.25 -3.78
N LEU A 24 -13.15 0.70 -2.97
CA LEU A 24 -13.22 2.13 -3.25
C LEU A 24 -11.83 2.66 -3.61
N PHE A 25 -11.73 3.39 -4.72
CA PHE A 25 -10.46 3.78 -5.33
C PHE A 25 -10.22 5.28 -5.33
N TRP A 26 -9.04 5.69 -4.90
CA TRP A 26 -8.51 7.05 -5.05
C TRP A 26 -7.13 7.02 -5.70
N GLU A 27 -6.68 8.18 -6.16
CA GLU A 27 -5.33 8.34 -6.68
C GLU A 27 -4.87 9.77 -6.44
N ILE A 28 -3.69 9.90 -5.85
CA ILE A 28 -3.03 11.18 -5.63
C ILE A 28 -2.12 11.44 -6.82
N ARG A 29 -2.32 12.60 -7.46
CA ARG A 29 -1.57 13.04 -8.63
C ARG A 29 -0.99 14.43 -8.35
N PRO A 30 0.22 14.52 -7.79
CA PRO A 30 0.85 15.81 -7.57
C PRO A 30 0.99 16.58 -8.88
N LYS A 31 0.85 17.91 -8.79
CA LYS A 31 0.82 18.80 -9.96
C LYS A 31 2.15 19.50 -10.25
N TYR A 32 3.14 19.28 -9.39
CA TYR A 32 4.43 19.95 -9.46
C TYR A 32 5.42 19.19 -10.35
N ASP A 33 6.36 19.92 -10.96
CA ASP A 33 7.45 19.31 -11.72
C ASP A 33 8.63 18.90 -10.82
N ASN A 34 8.84 19.63 -9.72
CA ASN A 34 9.85 19.31 -8.71
C ASN A 34 9.42 18.10 -7.87
N VAL A 35 10.37 17.19 -7.64
CA VAL A 35 10.15 15.97 -6.87
C VAL A 35 9.88 16.26 -5.39
N LEU A 36 10.51 17.27 -4.79
CA LEU A 36 10.26 17.61 -3.38
C LEU A 36 8.84 18.14 -3.18
N ASP A 37 8.37 19.02 -4.07
CA ASP A 37 7.01 19.54 -4.01
C ASP A 37 5.98 18.44 -4.28
N CYS A 38 6.29 17.52 -5.22
CA CYS A 38 5.48 16.31 -5.42
C CYS A 38 5.37 15.48 -4.14
N LEU A 39 6.47 15.30 -3.41
CA LEU A 39 6.48 14.53 -2.17
C LEU A 39 5.71 15.23 -1.04
N GLY A 40 5.87 16.54 -0.91
CA GLY A 40 5.11 17.35 0.05
C GLY A 40 3.60 17.21 -0.18
N GLN A 41 3.14 17.50 -1.39
CA GLN A 41 1.72 17.39 -1.76
C GLN A 41 1.19 15.95 -1.58
N THR A 42 1.96 14.95 -2.01
CA THR A 42 1.55 13.54 -1.86
C THR A 42 1.37 13.17 -0.39
N SER A 43 2.26 13.67 0.48
CA SER A 43 2.23 13.42 1.92
C SER A 43 1.01 14.06 2.59
N GLU A 44 0.72 15.31 2.26
CA GLU A 44 -0.43 16.04 2.79
C GLU A 44 -1.75 15.42 2.35
N GLU A 45 -1.89 15.09 1.06
CA GLU A 45 -3.09 14.46 0.52
C GLU A 45 -3.29 13.06 1.11
N LEU A 46 -2.21 12.28 1.26
CA LEU A 46 -2.26 10.96 1.88
C LEU A 46 -2.67 11.06 3.35
N ALA A 47 -2.10 12.01 4.10
CA ALA A 47 -2.45 12.21 5.50
C ALA A 47 -3.91 12.63 5.66
N SER A 48 -4.37 13.59 4.85
CA SER A 48 -5.76 14.03 4.82
C SER A 48 -6.72 12.88 4.48
N TRP A 49 -6.36 12.04 3.50
CA TRP A 49 -7.17 10.89 3.11
C TRP A 49 -7.22 9.84 4.23
N LEU A 50 -6.09 9.52 4.87
CA LEU A 50 -6.03 8.58 5.98
C LEU A 50 -6.84 9.08 7.19
N CYS A 51 -6.72 10.35 7.58
CA CYS A 51 -7.51 10.90 8.68
C CYS A 51 -9.02 10.80 8.44
N LYS A 52 -9.48 10.89 7.19
CA LYS A 52 -10.90 10.77 6.85
C LYS A 52 -11.40 9.32 6.88
N ASN A 53 -10.59 8.40 6.36
CA ASN A 53 -11.03 7.03 6.04
C ASN A 53 -10.59 5.98 7.06
N TYR A 54 -9.46 6.17 7.72
CA TYR A 54 -8.94 5.22 8.69
C TYR A 54 -9.80 5.20 9.95
N ARG A 55 -9.99 3.99 10.49
CA ARG A 55 -10.68 3.72 11.75
C ARG A 55 -9.82 2.81 12.63
N THR A 56 -10.06 2.86 13.95
CA THR A 56 -9.43 1.94 14.91
C THR A 56 -9.57 0.49 14.44
N ASN A 57 -8.47 -0.27 14.52
CA ASN A 57 -8.31 -1.65 14.03
C ASN A 57 -8.20 -1.83 12.51
N ASP A 58 -8.28 -0.78 11.69
CA ASP A 58 -8.02 -0.93 10.25
C ASP A 58 -6.56 -1.35 10.01
N LEU A 59 -6.37 -2.21 9.01
CA LEU A 59 -5.05 -2.70 8.62
C LEU A 59 -4.63 -2.07 7.31
N ILE A 60 -3.47 -1.42 7.32
CA ILE A 60 -2.86 -0.79 6.15
C ILE A 60 -1.80 -1.71 5.58
N CYS A 61 -1.87 -1.97 4.28
CA CYS A 61 -0.82 -2.61 3.50
C CYS A 61 -0.26 -1.62 2.48
N MET A 62 1.05 -1.36 2.57
CA MET A 62 1.75 -0.41 1.70
C MET A 62 2.90 -1.10 0.99
N GLU A 63 2.99 -1.00 -0.34
CA GLU A 63 4.14 -1.57 -1.04
C GLU A 63 5.44 -0.94 -0.55
N ARG A 64 6.40 -1.80 -0.18
CA ARG A 64 7.71 -1.36 0.28
C ARG A 64 8.53 -0.79 -0.87
N GLN A 65 8.83 0.49 -0.78
CA GLN A 65 9.75 1.16 -1.69
C GLN A 65 11.16 0.62 -1.48
N MET A 66 11.76 0.05 -2.53
CA MET A 66 13.13 -0.44 -2.48
C MET A 66 14.12 0.66 -2.85
N SER A 67 15.18 0.83 -2.04
CA SER A 67 16.28 1.78 -2.28
C SER A 67 17.09 1.52 -3.55
N ILE A 68 16.86 0.38 -4.22
CA ILE A 68 17.54 -0.03 -5.46
C ILE A 68 17.30 0.99 -6.61
N GLY A 69 16.26 1.83 -6.51
CA GLY A 69 16.01 2.94 -7.44
C GLY A 69 16.80 4.23 -7.18
N GLY A 70 17.78 4.23 -6.26
CA GLY A 70 18.62 5.38 -5.92
C GLY A 70 18.10 6.23 -4.74
N GLN A 71 18.80 7.31 -4.42
CA GLN A 71 18.53 8.21 -3.27
C GLN A 71 17.07 8.67 -3.18
N MET A 72 16.41 8.85 -4.33
CA MET A 72 15.04 9.34 -4.38
C MET A 72 14.00 8.30 -3.90
N ALA A 73 14.23 6.99 -4.13
CA ALA A 73 13.32 5.95 -3.63
C ALA A 73 13.42 5.83 -2.10
N ALA A 74 14.64 6.00 -1.55
CA ALA A 74 14.85 6.05 -0.11
C ALA A 74 14.18 7.28 0.52
N LEU A 75 14.28 8.45 -0.11
CA LEU A 75 13.59 9.66 0.36
C LEU A 75 12.08 9.48 0.40
N MET A 76 11.47 8.89 -0.64
CA MET A 76 10.03 8.60 -0.63
C MET A 76 9.63 7.69 0.52
N PHE A 77 10.40 6.62 0.75
CA PHE A 77 10.17 5.69 1.84
C PHE A 77 10.18 6.41 3.19
N CYS A 78 11.20 7.23 3.44
CA CYS A 78 11.31 8.01 4.68
C CYS A 78 10.12 8.98 4.86
N VAL A 79 9.74 9.69 3.80
CA VAL A 79 8.61 10.63 3.84
C VAL A 79 7.30 9.90 4.13
N GLN A 80 7.04 8.78 3.46
CA GLN A 80 5.81 8.00 3.66
C GLN A 80 5.74 7.36 5.05
N MET A 81 6.87 6.83 5.55
CA MET A 81 6.95 6.34 6.93
C MET A 81 6.75 7.49 7.94
N GLY A 82 7.27 8.68 7.64
CA GLY A 82 7.04 9.89 8.43
C GLY A 82 5.57 10.27 8.51
N VAL A 83 4.86 10.24 7.39
CA VAL A 83 3.40 10.47 7.33
C VAL A 83 2.64 9.45 8.18
N LEU A 84 2.91 8.16 8.00
CA LEU A 84 2.25 7.10 8.77
C LEU A 84 2.55 7.22 10.29
N SER A 85 3.79 7.55 10.65
CA SER A 85 4.20 7.77 12.04
C SER A 85 3.51 8.99 12.67
N THR A 86 3.38 10.08 11.91
CA THR A 86 2.71 11.31 12.35
C THR A 86 1.22 11.06 12.57
N ILE A 87 0.57 10.37 11.63
CA ILE A 87 -0.84 10.01 11.76
C ILE A 87 -1.07 9.12 12.98
N LYS A 88 -0.16 8.18 13.27
CA LYS A 88 -0.21 7.35 14.48
C LYS A 88 -0.13 8.17 15.78
N HIS A 89 0.64 9.25 15.80
CA HIS A 89 0.84 10.07 17.01
C HIS A 89 -0.25 11.13 17.22
N TYR A 90 -0.81 11.70 16.15
CA TYR A 90 -1.67 12.88 16.23
C TYR A 90 -3.14 12.61 15.95
N ALA A 91 -3.48 11.46 15.34
CA ALA A 91 -4.86 11.00 15.28
C ALA A 91 -5.08 9.98 16.43
N PRO A 92 -6.29 9.91 17.02
CA PRO A 92 -6.65 8.93 18.05
C PRO A 92 -6.79 7.53 17.44
N LEU A 93 -5.73 7.08 16.79
CA LEU A 93 -5.59 5.80 16.10
C LEU A 93 -4.80 4.88 17.01
N GLU A 94 -5.42 4.58 18.15
CA GLU A 94 -4.94 3.48 18.98
C GLU A 94 -4.84 2.24 18.08
N GLU A 95 -3.63 1.68 17.99
CA GLU A 95 -3.29 0.44 17.29
C GLU A 95 -3.39 0.42 15.76
N MET A 96 -2.69 1.34 15.08
CA MET A 96 -2.45 1.21 13.64
C MET A 96 -1.61 -0.03 13.28
N LYS A 97 -2.19 -0.96 12.51
CA LYS A 97 -1.53 -2.16 12.00
C LYS A 97 -1.03 -1.93 10.58
N LEU A 98 0.27 -2.14 10.37
CA LEU A 98 0.94 -1.89 9.09
C LEU A 98 1.60 -3.17 8.56
N VAL A 99 1.41 -3.44 7.27
CA VAL A 99 2.04 -4.52 6.52
C VAL A 99 2.76 -3.93 5.31
N MET A 100 4.02 -4.33 5.08
CA MET A 100 4.84 -3.76 4.00
C MET A 100 5.47 -4.85 3.12
N PRO A 101 4.75 -5.42 2.14
CA PRO A 101 5.31 -6.39 1.21
C PRO A 101 6.38 -5.77 0.31
N LEU A 102 7.39 -6.56 -0.05
CA LEU A 102 8.24 -6.28 -1.19
C LEU A 102 7.44 -6.35 -2.50
N PRO A 103 7.83 -5.60 -3.55
CA PRO A 103 7.15 -5.65 -4.85
C PRO A 103 7.05 -7.07 -5.44
N ILE A 104 8.06 -7.91 -5.23
CA ILE A 104 8.05 -9.31 -5.67
C ILE A 104 6.99 -10.16 -4.94
N GLN A 105 6.70 -9.84 -3.68
CA GLN A 105 5.69 -10.52 -2.88
C GLN A 105 4.29 -10.12 -3.35
N LEU A 106 4.05 -8.84 -3.64
CA LEU A 106 2.80 -8.38 -4.23
C LEU A 106 2.53 -9.05 -5.58
N LYS A 107 3.53 -9.11 -6.47
CA LYS A 107 3.40 -9.79 -7.77
C LYS A 107 3.13 -11.29 -7.63
N SER A 108 3.78 -11.94 -6.68
CA SER A 108 3.54 -13.37 -6.38
C SER A 108 2.12 -13.59 -5.85
N TYR A 109 1.62 -12.67 -5.02
CA TYR A 109 0.26 -12.70 -4.51
C TYR A 109 -0.77 -12.53 -5.62
N MET A 110 -0.60 -11.55 -6.52
CA MET A 110 -1.46 -11.34 -7.70
C MET A 110 -1.58 -12.60 -8.57
N LYS A 111 -0.45 -13.29 -8.80
CA LYS A 111 -0.42 -14.58 -9.50
C LYS A 111 -1.21 -15.65 -8.76
N LYS A 112 -1.02 -15.78 -7.44
CA LYS A 112 -1.70 -16.82 -6.67
C LYS A 112 -3.21 -16.60 -6.60
N VAL A 113 -3.66 -15.37 -6.39
CA VAL A 113 -5.08 -15.06 -6.16
C VAL A 113 -5.87 -15.05 -7.46
N HIS A 114 -5.37 -14.38 -8.50
CA HIS A 114 -6.11 -14.17 -9.74
C HIS A 114 -5.41 -14.74 -10.99
N ASN A 115 -4.29 -15.45 -10.85
CA ASN A 115 -3.47 -15.95 -11.96
C ASN A 115 -3.14 -14.83 -12.98
N LEU A 116 -2.77 -13.66 -12.46
CA LEU A 116 -2.47 -12.52 -13.31
C LEU A 116 -1.15 -12.70 -14.08
N ASP A 117 -1.15 -12.26 -15.33
CA ASP A 117 0.08 -12.00 -16.07
C ASP A 117 0.76 -10.72 -15.54
N ILE A 118 1.98 -10.88 -15.00
CA ILE A 118 2.78 -9.81 -14.39
C ILE A 118 3.88 -9.28 -15.32
N THR A 119 3.85 -9.62 -16.60
CA THR A 119 4.85 -9.20 -17.60
C THR A 119 4.85 -7.68 -17.82
N SER A 120 3.71 -7.02 -17.65
CA SER A 120 3.61 -5.57 -17.78
C SER A 120 2.47 -5.01 -16.93
N LYS A 121 2.52 -3.69 -16.64
CA LYS A 121 1.42 -2.98 -15.97
C LYS A 121 0.10 -3.06 -16.77
N ALA A 122 0.17 -3.08 -18.09
CA ALA A 122 -1.01 -3.20 -18.95
C ALA A 122 -1.64 -4.60 -18.84
N ALA A 123 -0.82 -5.66 -18.84
CA ALA A 123 -1.27 -7.04 -18.65
C ALA A 123 -1.94 -7.24 -17.27
N ILE A 124 -1.35 -6.65 -16.21
CA ILE A 124 -1.92 -6.66 -14.86
C ILE A 124 -3.31 -6.01 -14.85
N VAL A 125 -3.47 -4.82 -15.45
CA VAL A 125 -4.76 -4.12 -15.51
C VAL A 125 -5.78 -4.93 -16.33
N ALA A 126 -5.40 -5.49 -17.47
CA ALA A 126 -6.27 -6.31 -18.29
C ALA A 126 -6.75 -7.56 -17.54
N GLY A 127 -5.83 -8.28 -16.90
CA GLY A 127 -6.15 -9.45 -16.09
C GLY A 127 -7.01 -9.11 -14.88
N PHE A 128 -6.76 -7.99 -14.20
CA PHE A 128 -7.62 -7.49 -13.12
C PHE A 128 -9.06 -7.29 -13.61
N LYS A 129 -9.26 -6.58 -14.73
CA LYS A 129 -10.60 -6.35 -15.29
C LYS A 129 -11.30 -7.66 -15.65
N GLN A 130 -10.57 -8.58 -16.29
CA GLN A 130 -11.11 -9.89 -16.66
C GLN A 130 -11.56 -10.69 -15.43
N LYS A 131 -10.81 -10.63 -14.33
CA LYS A 131 -11.06 -11.45 -13.13
C LYS A 131 -12.11 -10.85 -12.20
N THR A 132 -12.26 -9.53 -12.20
CA THR A 132 -13.17 -8.81 -11.30
C THR A 132 -14.44 -8.32 -11.98
N GLY A 133 -14.51 -8.36 -13.32
CA GLY A 133 -15.60 -7.74 -14.09
C GLY A 133 -15.53 -6.21 -14.10
N TRP A 134 -14.39 -5.61 -13.76
CA TRP A 134 -14.28 -4.15 -13.67
C TRP A 134 -14.28 -3.47 -15.04
N GLU A 135 -15.37 -2.79 -15.38
CA GLU A 135 -15.54 -2.18 -16.71
C GLU A 135 -14.89 -0.79 -16.83
N LYS A 136 -14.92 0.00 -15.75
CA LYS A 136 -14.47 1.40 -15.75
C LYS A 136 -12.95 1.53 -15.99
N ARG A 137 -12.52 2.72 -16.44
CA ARG A 137 -11.08 3.03 -16.56
C ARG A 137 -10.43 2.99 -15.17
N ILE A 138 -9.30 2.30 -15.05
CA ILE A 138 -8.54 2.16 -13.81
C ILE A 138 -7.04 2.20 -14.13
N SER A 139 -6.23 2.85 -13.29
CA SER A 139 -4.77 2.89 -13.43
C SER A 139 -4.14 1.65 -12.79
N SER A 140 -2.94 1.28 -13.22
CA SER A 140 -2.17 0.20 -12.61
C SER A 140 -1.91 0.46 -11.13
N HIS A 141 -1.64 1.71 -10.73
CA HIS A 141 -1.45 2.08 -9.33
C HIS A 141 -2.67 1.79 -8.45
N LYS A 142 -3.89 2.04 -8.97
CA LYS A 142 -5.13 1.64 -8.28
C LYS A 142 -5.29 0.12 -8.20
N VAL A 143 -4.89 -0.61 -9.24
CA VAL A 143 -4.92 -2.08 -9.24
C VAL A 143 -3.91 -2.64 -8.23
N ASP A 144 -2.70 -2.11 -8.17
CA ASP A 144 -1.69 -2.51 -7.18
C ASP A 144 -2.21 -2.24 -5.75
N ALA A 145 -2.81 -1.07 -5.52
CA ALA A 145 -3.48 -0.74 -4.26
C ALA A 145 -4.63 -1.71 -3.90
N TYR A 146 -5.44 -2.16 -4.87
CA TYR A 146 -6.46 -3.19 -4.63
C TYR A 146 -5.85 -4.48 -4.08
N TYR A 147 -4.80 -4.98 -4.73
CA TYR A 147 -4.17 -6.22 -4.31
C TYR A 147 -3.43 -6.09 -2.97
N LEU A 148 -2.91 -4.90 -2.64
CA LEU A 148 -2.39 -4.61 -1.31
C LEU A 148 -3.50 -4.65 -0.25
N ALA A 149 -4.65 -4.05 -0.51
CA ALA A 149 -5.78 -4.10 0.42
C ALA A 149 -6.31 -5.55 0.60
N LEU A 150 -6.31 -6.34 -0.48
CA LEU A 150 -6.70 -7.75 -0.41
C LEU A 150 -5.67 -8.59 0.36
N LEU A 151 -4.38 -8.30 0.18
CA LEU A 151 -3.30 -8.92 0.95
C LEU A 151 -3.41 -8.58 2.45
N ALA A 152 -3.73 -7.32 2.77
CA ALA A 152 -4.06 -6.91 4.14
C ALA A 152 -5.16 -7.77 4.76
N LYS A 153 -6.25 -8.00 4.01
CA LYS A 153 -7.36 -8.86 4.42
C LYS A 153 -6.90 -10.29 4.69
N ASP A 154 -6.17 -10.89 3.76
CA ASP A 154 -5.72 -12.29 3.88
C ASP A 154 -4.71 -12.48 5.02
N VAL A 155 -3.82 -11.52 5.23
CA VAL A 155 -2.90 -11.52 6.38
C VAL A 155 -3.69 -11.43 7.69
N SER A 156 -4.70 -10.56 7.77
CA SER A 156 -5.55 -10.44 8.96
C SER A 156 -6.36 -11.71 9.26
N LEU A 157 -6.71 -12.49 8.23
CA LEU A 157 -7.45 -13.75 8.38
C LEU A 157 -6.51 -14.94 8.62
N GLY A 158 -5.19 -14.73 8.62
CA GLY A 158 -4.19 -15.81 8.73
C GLY A 158 -4.09 -16.71 7.50
N SER A 159 -4.76 -16.37 6.39
CA SER A 159 -4.75 -17.13 5.13
C SER A 159 -3.50 -16.86 4.28
N TRP A 160 -2.69 -15.88 4.68
CA TRP A 160 -1.39 -15.59 4.09
C TRP A 160 -0.32 -15.36 5.16
N GLN A 161 0.74 -16.17 5.14
CA GLN A 161 1.94 -15.97 5.97
C GLN A 161 3.13 -15.57 5.09
N TYR A 162 3.82 -14.50 5.49
CA TYR A 162 5.06 -14.07 4.85
C TYR A 162 6.18 -15.06 5.16
N LYS A 163 6.66 -15.79 4.14
CA LYS A 163 7.97 -16.44 4.19
C LYS A 163 8.99 -15.44 3.68
N ILE A 164 9.68 -14.75 4.59
CA ILE A 164 10.85 -13.93 4.25
C ILE A 164 12.02 -14.90 4.01
N PRO A 165 12.71 -14.87 2.85
CA PRO A 165 13.93 -15.66 2.65
C PRO A 165 14.96 -15.32 3.73
N SER A 166 15.50 -16.34 4.39
CA SER A 166 16.33 -16.24 5.61
C SER A 166 17.58 -15.37 5.54
N LYS A 167 17.98 -14.88 4.36
CA LYS A 167 19.13 -13.96 4.20
C LYS A 167 18.76 -12.48 4.32
N GLU A 168 17.47 -12.12 4.25
CA GLU A 168 16.97 -10.75 4.42
C GLU A 168 16.15 -10.57 5.71
N SER A 169 16.02 -11.64 6.51
CA SER A 169 15.15 -11.71 7.70
C SER A 169 15.55 -10.75 8.82
N LYS A 170 16.81 -10.30 8.88
CA LYS A 170 17.28 -9.44 9.98
C LYS A 170 16.84 -7.97 9.91
N LEU A 171 16.12 -7.55 8.86
CA LEU A 171 15.75 -6.14 8.70
C LEU A 171 14.24 -5.88 8.76
N PHE A 172 13.36 -6.86 8.53
CA PHE A 172 11.91 -6.60 8.38
C PHE A 172 11.02 -7.81 8.74
N GLU A 173 11.20 -8.42 9.91
CA GLU A 173 10.09 -9.18 10.50
C GLU A 173 8.91 -8.24 10.70
N GLY A 174 7.74 -8.67 10.23
CA GLY A 174 6.49 -7.91 10.26
C GLY A 174 6.25 -7.30 11.63
N THR A 175 6.63 -6.04 11.78
CA THR A 175 6.30 -5.26 12.96
C THR A 175 4.83 -4.90 12.81
N ILE A 176 3.94 -5.73 13.35
CA ILE A 176 2.74 -5.17 13.94
C ILE A 176 3.29 -4.17 14.97
N LEU A 177 3.26 -2.88 14.66
CA LEU A 177 3.73 -1.81 15.54
C LEU A 177 2.77 -1.69 16.74
N ASN A 178 2.70 -2.72 17.58
CA ASN A 178 2.10 -2.69 18.91
C ASN A 178 3.04 -1.86 19.79
N GLY A 179 2.97 -0.54 19.63
CA GLY A 179 3.66 0.39 20.50
C GLY A 179 2.88 0.53 21.79
N ARG A 180 3.24 -0.22 22.83
CA ARG A 180 3.17 0.31 24.18
C ARG A 180 4.47 1.07 24.40
N CYS A 181 4.41 2.39 24.45
CA CYS A 181 5.49 3.17 25.02
C CYS A 181 5.49 2.88 26.53
N SER A 182 6.62 2.37 27.02
CA SER A 182 6.99 2.44 28.43
C SER A 182 7.86 3.67 28.63
#